data_AF-T1JKE4-F1
#
_entry.id   AF-T1JKE4-F1
#
_cell.length_a   1.000
_cell.length_b   1.000
_cell.length_c   1.000
_cell.angle_alpha   90.00
_cell.angle_beta   90.00
_cell.angle_gamma   90.00
#
_symmetry.space_group_name_H-M   'P 1'
#
loop_
_entity.id
_entity.type
_entity.pdbx_description
1 polymer ?
#
loop_
_entity_poly.entity_id
_entity_poly.type
_entity_poly.pdbx_seq_one_letter_code
_entity_poly.pdbx_strand_id
1 'polypeptide(L)'
;MFSFIDRLGTFKNWPIDFVSPRSLARAGFIYLDESDTVECVFCEGRIARWVKGDKPMIEHYRFSPYCPLMRIVFEDCDPEDMLTVMQFRDCGGNEEDHDKPHVKKKQKHKCTLL
;
A
#
# COMPACT_ATOMS: atom_id res chain seq x y z
N MET A 1 17.40 0.11 -10.75
CA MET A 1 16.27 -0.84 -10.65
C MET A 1 15.25 -0.25 -9.69
N PHE A 2 14.58 0.83 -10.10
CA PHE A 2 13.76 1.64 -9.18
C PHE A 2 12.40 2.05 -9.78
N SER A 3 12.15 1.72 -11.05
CA SER A 3 10.88 2.06 -11.69
C SER A 3 9.77 1.10 -11.25
N PHE A 4 8.51 1.53 -11.38
CA PHE A 4 7.36 0.65 -11.20
C PHE A 4 7.40 -0.57 -12.13
N ILE A 5 7.85 -0.39 -13.38
CA ILE A 5 7.92 -1.47 -14.38
C ILE A 5 8.98 -2.49 -13.99
N ASP A 6 10.15 -2.06 -13.50
CA ASP A 6 11.21 -2.95 -13.04
C ASP A 6 10.70 -3.84 -11.89
N ARG A 7 10.01 -3.23 -10.92
CA ARG A 7 9.47 -3.95 -9.77
C ARG A 7 8.40 -4.95 -10.19
N LEU A 8 7.47 -4.53 -11.04
CA LEU A 8 6.43 -5.42 -11.57
C LEU A 8 7.04 -6.61 -12.33
N GLY A 9 8.14 -6.39 -13.04
CA GLY A 9 8.88 -7.42 -13.78
C GLY A 9 9.45 -8.55 -12.91
N THR A 10 9.53 -8.38 -11.58
CA THR A 10 9.99 -9.43 -10.65
C THR A 10 8.94 -10.50 -10.36
N PHE A 11 7.65 -10.20 -10.57
CA PHE A 11 6.53 -11.06 -10.18
C PHE A 11 6.15 -12.13 -11.22
N LYS A 12 7.12 -12.63 -12.02
CA LYS A 12 6.84 -13.59 -13.10
C LYS A 12 6.22 -14.90 -12.60
N ASN A 13 6.64 -15.36 -11.43
CA ASN A 13 6.23 -16.64 -10.82
C ASN A 13 5.50 -16.43 -9.48
N TRP A 14 4.79 -15.31 -9.34
CA TRP A 14 4.08 -15.01 -8.09
C TRP A 14 3.04 -16.11 -7.77
N PRO A 15 3.09 -16.77 -6.60
CA PRO A 15 2.39 -18.04 -6.39
C PRO A 15 0.94 -17.90 -5.93
N ILE A 16 0.45 -16.69 -5.67
CA ILE A 16 -0.91 -16.45 -5.16
C ILE A 16 -1.67 -15.45 -6.04
N ASP A 17 -2.99 -15.63 -6.15
CA ASP A 17 -3.86 -14.85 -7.05
C ASP A 17 -4.65 -13.74 -6.33
N PHE A 18 -4.89 -13.89 -5.03
CA PHE A 18 -5.71 -12.98 -4.23
C PHE A 18 -5.00 -11.68 -3.82
N VAL A 19 -3.68 -11.59 -3.98
CA VAL A 19 -2.92 -10.34 -3.86
C VAL A 19 -2.23 -10.05 -5.19
N SER A 20 -2.56 -8.90 -5.80
CA SER A 20 -2.08 -8.62 -7.16
C SER A 20 -0.60 -8.17 -7.18
N PRO A 21 0.22 -8.70 -8.12
CA PRO A 21 1.56 -8.18 -8.40
C PRO A 21 1.61 -6.67 -8.63
N ARG A 22 0.58 -6.13 -9.28
CA ARG A 22 0.47 -4.69 -9.57
C ARG A 22 0.32 -3.85 -8.31
N SER A 23 -0.48 -4.29 -7.34
CA SER A 23 -0.61 -3.61 -6.04
C SER A 23 0.67 -3.72 -5.21
N LEU A 24 1.36 -4.86 -5.25
CA LEU A 24 2.65 -5.04 -4.58
C LEU A 24 3.72 -4.10 -5.16
N ALA A 25 3.88 -4.08 -6.49
CA ALA A 25 4.82 -3.19 -7.16
C ALA A 25 4.52 -1.69 -6.91
N ARG A 26 3.24 -1.30 -6.86
CA ARG A 26 2.83 0.06 -6.46
C ARG A 26 3.22 0.39 -5.03
N ALA A 27 3.11 -0.57 -4.12
CA ALA A 27 3.54 -0.44 -2.73
C ALA A 27 5.06 -0.47 -2.54
N GLY A 28 5.86 -0.50 -3.60
CA GLY A 28 7.32 -0.44 -3.52
C GLY A 28 7.98 -1.81 -3.40
N PHE A 29 7.21 -2.89 -3.51
CA PHE A 29 7.71 -4.25 -3.35
C PHE A 29 8.27 -4.87 -4.63
N ILE A 30 9.29 -5.70 -4.47
CA ILE A 30 9.75 -6.70 -5.43
C ILE A 30 9.48 -8.11 -4.87
N TYR A 31 9.33 -9.08 -5.76
CA TYR A 31 9.23 -10.49 -5.40
C TYR A 31 10.63 -11.12 -5.30
N LEU A 32 10.85 -11.92 -4.25
CA LEU A 32 12.14 -12.59 -4.00
C LEU A 32 12.23 -14.02 -4.57
N ASP A 33 11.20 -14.49 -5.28
CA ASP A 33 11.09 -15.87 -5.77
C ASP A 33 11.10 -16.93 -4.64
N GLU A 34 10.70 -16.51 -3.43
CA GLU A 34 10.65 -17.34 -2.22
C GLU A 34 9.26 -17.28 -1.57
N SER A 35 8.48 -18.36 -1.71
CA SER A 35 7.08 -18.41 -1.24
C SER A 35 6.30 -17.19 -1.75
N ASP A 36 5.53 -16.53 -0.91
CA ASP A 36 4.83 -15.27 -1.15
C ASP A 36 5.58 -14.08 -0.53
N THR A 37 6.91 -14.16 -0.43
CA THR A 37 7.73 -13.13 0.23
C THR A 37 8.06 -12.00 -0.72
N VAL A 38 7.83 -10.77 -0.27
CA VAL A 38 8.22 -9.55 -0.98
C VAL A 38 9.12 -8.66 -0.12
N GLU A 39 9.93 -7.83 -0.77
CA GLU A 39 10.83 -6.87 -0.12
C GLU A 39 10.64 -5.46 -0.69
N CYS A 40 10.59 -4.46 0.18
CA CYS A 40 10.48 -3.08 -0.24
C CYS A 40 11.85 -2.53 -0.67
N VAL A 41 11.92 -1.93 -1.86
CA VAL A 41 13.18 -1.33 -2.35
C VAL A 41 13.58 -0.01 -1.68
N PHE A 42 12.71 0.56 -0.83
CA PHE A 42 12.93 1.86 -0.18
C PHE A 42 13.30 1.74 1.30
N CYS A 43 12.88 0.66 1.97
CA CYS A 43 13.14 0.45 3.40
C CYS A 43 13.66 -0.95 3.73
N GLU A 44 13.81 -1.84 2.72
CA GLU A 44 14.28 -3.22 2.88
C GLU A 44 13.36 -4.10 3.76
N GLY A 45 12.20 -3.59 4.15
CA GLY A 45 11.18 -4.33 4.90
C GLY A 45 10.59 -5.47 4.08
N ARG A 46 10.46 -6.65 4.71
CA ARG A 46 9.90 -7.86 4.10
C ARG A 46 8.52 -8.20 4.65
N ILE A 47 7.63 -8.66 3.77
CA ILE A 47 6.30 -9.17 4.13
C ILE A 47 6.08 -10.51 3.41
N ALA A 48 5.53 -11.48 4.12
CA ALA A 48 5.19 -12.82 3.61
C ALA A 48 3.93 -13.32 4.33
N ARG A 49 3.43 -14.49 3.94
CA ARG A 49 2.21 -15.10 4.49
C ARG A 49 0.97 -14.22 4.31
N TRP A 50 0.80 -13.69 3.10
CA TRP A 50 -0.34 -12.90 2.70
C TRP A 50 -1.63 -13.70 2.87
N VAL A 51 -2.67 -13.05 3.39
CA VAL A 51 -4.01 -13.61 3.49
C VAL A 51 -4.99 -12.88 2.58
N LYS A 52 -6.07 -13.56 2.21
CA LYS A 52 -7.13 -12.98 1.39
C LYS A 52 -7.70 -11.74 2.09
N GLY A 53 -7.68 -10.60 1.40
CA GLY A 53 -8.14 -9.31 1.91
C GLY A 53 -7.01 -8.35 2.29
N ASP A 54 -5.77 -8.83 2.42
CA ASP A 54 -4.62 -7.96 2.68
C ASP A 54 -4.42 -6.93 1.57
N LYS A 55 -4.15 -5.69 1.98
CA LYS A 55 -3.89 -4.57 1.07
C LYS A 55 -2.42 -4.19 1.15
N PRO A 56 -1.60 -4.40 0.09
CA PRO A 56 -0.16 -4.18 0.16
C PRO A 56 0.31 -2.83 0.71
N MET A 57 -0.36 -1.74 0.34
CA MET A 57 -0.04 -0.40 0.85
C MET A 57 -0.29 -0.26 2.36
N ILE A 58 -1.38 -0.87 2.86
CA ILE A 58 -1.76 -0.81 4.27
C ILE A 58 -0.81 -1.67 5.10
N GLU A 59 -0.54 -2.90 4.65
CA GLU A 59 0.42 -3.79 5.33
C GLU A 59 1.84 -3.19 5.31
N HIS A 60 2.25 -2.54 4.22
CA HIS A 60 3.52 -1.84 4.17
C HIS A 60 3.61 -0.72 5.23
N TYR A 61 2.59 0.13 5.35
CA TYR A 61 2.59 1.17 6.38
C TYR A 61 2.53 0.57 7.80
N ARG A 62 1.75 -0.50 7.99
CA ARG A 62 1.64 -1.22 9.28
C ARG A 62 2.98 -1.74 9.77
N PHE A 63 3.78 -2.36 8.90
CA PHE A 63 5.05 -2.98 9.27
C PHE A 63 6.26 -2.06 9.10
N SER A 64 6.16 -0.99 8.31
CA SER A 64 7.26 -0.06 8.05
C SER A 64 6.75 1.38 7.94
N PRO A 65 6.18 1.96 9.00
CA PRO A 65 5.55 3.28 8.96
C PRO A 65 6.54 4.41 8.63
N TYR A 66 7.83 4.19 8.91
CA TYR A 66 8.91 5.14 8.63
C TYR A 66 9.57 4.94 7.26
N CYS A 67 9.07 4.01 6.44
CA CYS A 67 9.56 3.84 5.06
C CYS A 67 9.45 5.16 4.29
N PRO A 68 10.50 5.60 3.54
CA PRO A 68 10.45 6.84 2.78
C PRO A 68 9.26 6.93 1.83
N LEU A 69 8.87 5.82 1.20
CA LEU A 69 7.68 5.76 0.36
C LEU A 69 6.40 6.00 1.16
N MET A 70 6.28 5.39 2.34
CA MET A 70 5.08 5.55 3.17
C MET A 70 4.96 6.96 3.72
N ARG A 71 6.09 7.58 4.12
CA ARG A 71 6.10 8.97 4.53
C ARG A 71 5.58 9.89 3.43
N ILE A 72 5.98 9.70 2.18
CA ILE A 72 5.49 10.51 1.05
C ILE A 72 4.01 10.26 0.77
N VAL A 73 3.56 9.00 0.82
CA VAL A 73 2.17 8.64 0.51
C VAL A 73 1.19 9.12 1.59
N PHE A 74 1.65 9.19 2.83
CA PHE A 74 0.82 9.53 3.98
C PHE A 74 1.19 10.87 4.64
N GLU A 75 2.07 11.68 4.03
CA GLU A 75 2.55 12.96 4.61
C GLU A 75 1.45 14.00 4.78
N ASP A 76 0.33 13.86 4.06
CA ASP A 76 -0.84 14.75 4.12
C ASP A 76 -2.05 14.12 4.85
N CYS A 77 -1.91 12.91 5.41
CA CYS A 77 -2.98 12.28 6.18
C CYS A 77 -2.79 12.59 7.66
N ASP A 78 -3.83 13.17 8.27
CA ASP A 78 -3.87 13.40 9.71
C ASP A 78 -3.56 12.07 10.46
N PRO A 79 -2.73 12.08 11.51
CA PRO A 79 -2.46 10.87 12.30
C PRO A 79 -3.72 10.12 12.78
N GLU A 80 -4.84 10.82 12.99
CA GLU A 80 -6.13 10.21 13.36
C GLU A 80 -6.81 9.46 12.19
N ASP A 81 -6.64 9.92 10.95
CA ASP A 81 -7.17 9.25 9.75
C ASP A 81 -6.38 7.95 9.46
N MET A 82 -5.07 7.92 9.77
CA MET A 82 -4.21 6.75 9.60
C MET A 82 -4.43 5.65 10.65
N LEU A 83 -4.83 6.04 11.87
CA LEU A 83 -5.18 5.08 12.92
C LEU A 83 -6.51 4.38 12.60
N THR A 84 -7.45 5.09 11.96
CA THR A 84 -8.75 4.55 11.54
C THR A 84 -8.58 3.49 10.42
N VAL A 85 -7.67 3.69 9.45
CA VAL A 85 -7.43 2.69 8.37
C VAL A 85 -6.77 1.39 8.87
N MET A 86 -6.05 1.42 9.99
CA MET A 86 -5.46 0.23 10.61
C MET A 86 -6.40 -0.52 11.55
N GLN A 87 -7.49 0.14 12.00
CA GLN A 87 -8.40 -0.42 13.00
C GLN A 87 -9.53 -1.27 12.41
N PHE A 88 -9.69 -1.35 11.08
CA PHE A 88 -10.66 -2.24 10.44
C PHE A 88 -10.03 -3.58 10.05
N ARG A 89 -9.80 -4.43 11.05
CA ARG A 89 -9.51 -5.86 10.85
C ARG A 89 -10.71 -6.66 11.31
N ASP A 90 -11.84 -6.49 10.64
CA ASP A 90 -13.02 -7.33 10.85
C ASP A 90 -13.07 -8.41 9.78
N CYS A 91 -12.53 -9.59 10.10
CA CYS A 91 -12.91 -10.82 9.41
C CYS A 91 -14.36 -11.12 9.79
N GLY A 92 -15.32 -10.73 8.94
CA GLY A 92 -16.73 -11.08 9.16
C GLY A 92 -17.72 -10.44 8.18
N GLY A 93 -17.88 -11.04 7.00
CA GLY A 93 -19.17 -11.13 6.30
C GLY A 93 -19.72 -9.92 5.54
N ASN A 94 -20.14 -10.22 4.31
CA ASN A 94 -21.07 -9.53 3.41
C ASN A 94 -20.53 -8.32 2.61
N GLU A 95 -20.42 -8.53 1.30
CA GLU A 95 -20.18 -7.52 0.28
C GLU A 95 -21.26 -6.43 0.32
N GLU A 96 -20.88 -5.19 0.62
CA GLU A 96 -21.49 -4.01 0.01
C GLU A 96 -20.41 -2.97 -0.34
N ASP A 97 -20.43 -2.63 -1.62
CA ASP A 97 -19.77 -1.56 -2.36
C ASP A 97 -19.33 -0.33 -1.55
N HIS A 98 -18.03 0.00 -1.57
CA HIS A 98 -17.56 1.39 -1.51
C HIS A 98 -16.21 1.54 -2.23
N ASP A 99 -16.22 1.37 -3.55
CA ASP A 99 -15.28 2.08 -4.39
C ASP A 99 -15.67 3.56 -4.46
N LYS A 100 -15.43 4.29 -3.37
CA LYS A 100 -15.23 5.74 -3.43
C LYS A 100 -14.09 6.12 -2.50
N PRO A 101 -12.96 6.64 -3.03
CA PRO A 101 -12.10 7.43 -2.17
C PRO A 101 -12.95 8.62 -1.70
N HIS A 102 -13.11 8.76 -0.39
CA HIS A 102 -13.59 9.99 0.20
C HIS A 102 -12.51 11.06 -0.02
N VAL A 103 -12.43 11.57 -1.25
CA VAL A 103 -11.76 12.83 -1.54
C VAL A 103 -12.62 13.90 -0.89
N LYS A 104 -12.33 14.23 0.37
CA LYS A 104 -12.83 15.46 0.99
C LYS A 104 -12.39 16.60 0.06
N LYS A 105 -13.37 17.35 -0.46
CA LYS A 105 -13.18 18.40 -1.47
C LYS A 105 -12.07 19.35 -1.01
N LYS A 106 -10.99 19.47 -1.78
CA LYS A 106 -9.93 20.46 -1.54
C LYS A 106 -10.57 21.85 -1.44
N GLN A 107 -10.45 22.48 -0.27
CA GLN A 107 -10.75 23.90 -0.13
C GLN A 107 -9.71 24.67 -0.95
N LYS A 108 -10.16 25.37 -1.99
CA LYS A 108 -9.28 26.17 -2.85
C LYS A 108 -8.65 27.27 -2.00
N HIS A 109 -7.36 27.16 -1.70
CA HIS A 109 -6.61 28.30 -1.18
C HIS A 109 -6.48 29.32 -2.31
N LYS A 110 -7.10 30.48 -2.13
CA LYS A 110 -6.88 31.67 -2.97
C LYS A 110 -5.41 32.06 -2.83
N CYS A 111 -4.62 31.94 -3.89
CA CYS A 111 -3.42 32.76 -4.02
C CYS A 111 -3.86 34.21 -4.18
N THR A 112 -3.54 35.06 -3.21
CA THR A 112 -3.49 36.50 -3.41
C THR A 112 -2.09 36.81 -3.93
N LEU A 113 -2.00 37.37 -5.14
CA LEU A 113 -0.76 37.89 -5.71
C LEU A 113 -0.25 39.05 -4.83
N LEU A 114 1.04 38.98 -4.46
CA LEU A 114 1.86 40.17 -4.20
C LEU A 114 2.73 40.42 -5.43
#